data_AF-A0A949JPJ0-F1
#
_entry.id   AF-A0A949JPJ0-F1
#
_cell.length_a   1.000
_cell.length_b   1.000
_cell.length_c   1.000
_cell.angle_alpha   90.00
_cell.angle_beta   90.00
_cell.angle_gamma   90.00
#
_symmetry.space_group_name_H-M   'P 1'
#
loop_
_entity.id
_entity.type
_entity.pdbx_description
1 polymer ?
#
loop_
_entity_poly.entity_id
_entity_poly.type
_entity_poly.pdbx_seq_one_letter_code
_entity_poly.pdbx_strand_id
1 'polypeptide(L)'
;MSTRPTRTTHDKSSPEHVRLRLETLSLKLRETSANLDLAKSDGSRLPSRIPGQRLLSHTLTAQALSLRTTRLAAEVRTLVGENPSALESAALSSMLSSTTETAQAVVAFAQAAGVAVSTPGTIELESAEHRQMLTKHATGRRDLWRAAVDIAAASRCLVEHPDAQRFPASMPVLAPPNSAQHSRKPRP
;
A
#
# COMPACT_ATOMS: atom_id res chain seq x y z
N MET A 1 20.59 39.67 -22.44
CA MET A 1 19.84 39.31 -21.22
C MET A 1 18.81 38.25 -21.62
N SER A 2 19.02 36.99 -21.24
CA SER A 2 18.14 35.87 -21.62
C SER A 2 17.55 35.29 -20.35
N THR A 3 16.25 35.52 -20.12
CA THR A 3 15.51 34.96 -19.00
C THR A 3 15.18 33.50 -19.31
N ARG A 4 15.87 32.59 -18.63
CA ARG A 4 15.60 31.15 -18.68
C ARG A 4 14.35 30.86 -17.83
N PRO A 5 13.35 30.12 -18.34
CA PRO A 5 12.17 29.80 -17.54
C PRO A 5 12.55 28.78 -16.45
N THR A 6 12.11 29.07 -15.23
CA THR A 6 12.16 28.20 -14.07
C THR A 6 11.37 26.93 -14.36
N ARG A 7 12.08 25.82 -14.47
CA ARG A 7 11.51 24.47 -14.53
C ARG A 7 10.83 24.20 -13.19
N THR A 8 9.49 24.30 -13.15
CA THR A 8 8.68 23.84 -12.04
C THR A 8 8.92 22.35 -11.86
N THR A 9 9.70 22.00 -10.84
CA THR A 9 9.83 20.64 -10.36
C THR A 9 8.46 20.23 -9.81
N HIS A 10 7.72 19.42 -10.58
CA HIS A 10 6.55 18.71 -10.05
C HIS A 10 7.02 17.93 -8.82
N ASP A 11 6.63 18.41 -7.64
CA ASP A 11 6.95 17.74 -6.39
C ASP A 11 6.16 16.43 -6.34
N LYS A 12 6.84 15.34 -6.64
CA LYS A 12 6.30 13.97 -6.64
C LYS A 12 5.83 13.52 -5.25
N SER A 13 6.02 14.37 -4.24
CA SER A 13 5.70 14.15 -2.82
C SER A 13 4.43 14.88 -2.37
N SER A 14 3.72 15.58 -3.27
CA SER A 14 2.47 16.26 -2.93
C SER A 14 1.42 15.25 -2.39
N PRO A 15 0.67 15.59 -1.32
CA PRO A 15 -0.37 14.73 -0.76
C PRO A 15 -1.38 14.21 -1.80
N GLU A 16 -1.79 15.09 -2.73
CA GLU A 16 -2.68 14.75 -3.84
C GLU A 16 -2.07 13.69 -4.78
N HIS A 17 -0.75 13.75 -5.02
CA HIS A 17 -0.05 12.78 -5.85
C HIS A 17 0.04 11.42 -5.16
N VAL A 18 0.30 11.39 -3.85
CA VAL A 18 0.31 10.16 -3.04
C VAL A 18 -1.09 9.54 -3.03
N ARG A 19 -2.15 10.34 -2.87
CA ARG A 19 -3.55 9.88 -2.93
C ARG A 19 -3.87 9.18 -4.25
N LEU A 20 -3.61 9.83 -5.38
CA LEU A 20 -3.90 9.26 -6.71
C LEU A 20 -3.16 7.93 -6.93
N ARG A 21 -1.95 7.80 -6.38
CA ARG A 21 -1.17 6.56 -6.43
C ARG A 21 -1.75 5.47 -5.53
N LEU A 22 -2.29 5.81 -4.35
CA LEU A 22 -3.01 4.87 -3.48
C LEU A 22 -4.26 4.34 -4.18
N GLU A 23 -5.07 5.23 -4.77
CA GLU A 23 -6.26 4.86 -5.53
C GLU A 23 -5.91 3.93 -6.70
N THR A 24 -4.92 4.31 -7.50
CA THR A 24 -4.43 3.52 -8.63
C THR A 24 -3.94 2.13 -8.17
N LEU A 25 -3.19 2.07 -7.08
CA LEU A 25 -2.69 0.79 -6.56
C LEU A 25 -3.82 -0.07 -6.00
N SER A 26 -4.80 0.53 -5.32
CA SER A 26 -5.98 -0.19 -4.82
C SER A 26 -6.77 -0.83 -5.96
N LEU A 27 -7.03 -0.08 -7.04
CA LEU A 27 -7.72 -0.61 -8.21
C LEU A 27 -6.93 -1.76 -8.84
N LYS A 28 -5.63 -1.54 -9.04
CA LYS A 28 -4.75 -2.57 -9.62
C LYS A 28 -4.70 -3.84 -8.79
N LEU A 29 -4.69 -3.74 -7.46
CA LEU A 29 -4.74 -4.90 -6.57
C LEU A 29 -6.07 -5.66 -6.71
N ARG A 30 -7.21 -4.96 -6.78
CA ARG A 30 -8.52 -5.59 -7.00
C ARG A 30 -8.58 -6.30 -8.35
N GLU A 31 -8.21 -5.60 -9.42
CA GLU A 31 -8.17 -6.16 -10.77
C GLU A 31 -7.24 -7.37 -10.83
N THR A 32 -6.06 -7.28 -10.22
CA THR A 32 -5.13 -8.41 -10.17
C THR A 32 -5.72 -9.56 -9.37
N SER A 33 -6.34 -9.31 -8.20
CA SER A 33 -6.96 -10.36 -7.40
C SER A 33 -8.08 -11.09 -8.16
N ALA A 34 -8.82 -10.39 -9.03
CA ALA A 34 -9.81 -10.98 -9.92
C ALA A 34 -9.15 -11.76 -11.08
N ASN A 35 -8.15 -11.18 -11.73
CA ASN A 35 -7.50 -11.74 -12.92
C ASN A 35 -6.60 -12.95 -12.63
N LEU A 36 -6.09 -13.07 -11.40
CA LEU A 36 -5.28 -14.22 -10.99
C LEU A 36 -6.13 -15.46 -10.70
N ASP A 37 -7.45 -15.44 -10.92
CA ASP A 37 -8.29 -16.62 -10.76
C ASP A 37 -7.78 -17.81 -11.60
N LEU A 38 -7.81 -18.99 -11.00
CA LEU A 38 -7.51 -20.24 -11.68
C LEU A 38 -8.74 -20.81 -12.38
N ALA A 39 -9.94 -20.46 -11.90
CA ALA A 39 -11.17 -20.72 -12.63
C ALA A 39 -11.31 -19.71 -13.79
N LYS A 40 -11.93 -20.13 -14.88
CA LYS A 40 -12.35 -19.17 -15.91
C LYS A 40 -13.49 -18.32 -15.33
N SER A 41 -13.51 -17.04 -15.71
CA SER A 41 -14.50 -16.05 -15.27
C SER A 41 -15.96 -16.38 -15.66
N ASP A 42 -16.17 -17.45 -16.44
CA ASP A 42 -17.45 -17.97 -16.91
C ASP A 42 -18.10 -19.00 -15.96
N GLY A 43 -17.49 -19.27 -14.79
CA GLY A 43 -17.97 -20.26 -13.83
C GLY A 43 -17.74 -21.71 -14.26
N SER A 44 -16.97 -21.95 -15.33
CA SER A 44 -16.61 -23.30 -15.75
C SER A 44 -15.64 -23.98 -14.78
N ARG A 45 -15.71 -25.32 -14.74
CA ARG A 45 -14.85 -26.18 -13.91
C ARG A 45 -13.37 -25.76 -14.02
N LEU A 46 -12.67 -25.83 -12.89
CA LEU A 46 -11.22 -25.69 -12.83
C LEU A 46 -10.56 -26.50 -13.94
N PRO A 47 -9.55 -25.94 -14.65
CA PRO A 47 -8.89 -26.66 -15.71
C PRO A 47 -8.28 -27.96 -15.15
N SER A 48 -8.41 -29.04 -15.92
CA SER A 48 -7.87 -30.37 -15.57
C SER A 48 -6.36 -30.37 -15.32
N ARG A 49 -5.66 -29.32 -15.78
CA ARG A 49 -4.26 -29.07 -15.48
C ARG A 49 -3.99 -27.57 -15.36
N ILE A 50 -3.34 -27.18 -14.27
CA ILE A 50 -2.85 -25.81 -14.09
C ILE A 50 -1.34 -25.81 -14.39
N PRO A 51 -0.86 -25.06 -15.40
CA PRO A 51 0.56 -24.99 -15.69
C PRO A 51 1.33 -24.35 -14.53
N GLY A 52 2.41 -25.00 -14.07
CA GLY A 52 3.27 -24.45 -13.01
C GLY A 52 3.84 -23.06 -13.36
N GLN A 53 4.11 -22.79 -14.64
CA GLN A 53 4.51 -21.45 -15.13
C GLN A 53 3.46 -20.38 -14.83
N ARG A 54 2.16 -20.71 -14.92
CA ARG A 54 1.08 -19.77 -14.59
C ARG A 54 1.11 -19.43 -13.09
N LEU A 55 1.27 -20.44 -12.23
CA LEU A 55 1.39 -20.22 -10.79
C LEU A 55 2.64 -19.41 -10.42
N LEU A 56 3.78 -19.68 -11.08
CA LEU A 56 4.99 -18.87 -10.91
C LEU A 56 4.75 -17.41 -11.31
N SER A 57 4.05 -17.17 -12.43
CA SER A 57 3.71 -15.81 -12.86
C SER A 57 2.82 -15.07 -11.86
N HIS A 58 1.92 -15.79 -11.17
CA HIS A 58 1.10 -15.21 -10.11
C HIS A 58 1.95 -14.78 -8.91
N THR A 59 2.93 -15.61 -8.52
CA THR A 59 3.90 -15.28 -7.46
C THR A 59 4.70 -14.03 -7.80
N LEU A 60 5.26 -13.96 -9.02
CA LEU A 60 6.03 -12.80 -9.48
C LEU A 60 5.17 -11.52 -9.52
N THR A 61 3.92 -11.65 -9.93
CA THR A 61 2.96 -10.54 -9.96
C THR A 61 2.68 -10.02 -8.54
N ALA A 62 2.44 -10.93 -7.59
CA ALA A 62 2.23 -10.56 -6.19
C ALA A 62 3.47 -9.91 -5.58
N GLN A 63 4.68 -10.38 -5.91
CA GLN A 63 5.93 -9.77 -5.45
C GLN A 63 6.08 -8.34 -5.94
N ALA A 64 5.82 -8.10 -7.23
CA ALA A 64 5.86 -6.76 -7.80
C ALA A 64 4.85 -5.82 -7.14
N LEU A 65 3.66 -6.32 -6.79
CA LEU A 65 2.64 -5.54 -6.08
C LEU A 65 3.04 -5.26 -4.62
N SER A 66 3.54 -6.26 -3.90
CA SER A 66 4.04 -6.09 -2.53
C SER A 66 5.13 -5.03 -2.46
N LEU A 67 6.12 -5.08 -3.37
CA LEU A 67 7.17 -4.05 -3.46
C LEU A 67 6.61 -2.64 -3.70
N ARG A 68 5.59 -2.51 -4.57
CA ARG A 68 4.93 -1.22 -4.82
C ARG A 68 4.17 -0.72 -3.59
N THR A 69 3.47 -1.60 -2.89
CA THR A 69 2.77 -1.29 -1.64
C THR A 69 3.73 -0.81 -0.57
N THR A 70 4.84 -1.53 -0.34
CA THR A 70 5.86 -1.13 0.66
C THR A 70 6.48 0.22 0.34
N ARG A 71 6.79 0.49 -0.94
CA ARG A 71 7.33 1.80 -1.36
C ARG A 71 6.33 2.92 -1.09
N LEU A 72 5.06 2.71 -1.42
CA LEU A 72 4.03 3.70 -1.19
C LEU A 72 3.73 3.90 0.31
N ALA A 73 3.80 2.84 1.12
CA ALA A 73 3.69 2.92 2.57
C ALA A 73 4.83 3.77 3.17
N ALA A 74 6.05 3.64 2.65
CA ALA A 74 7.17 4.49 3.06
C ALA A 74 6.95 5.96 2.70
N GLU A 75 6.38 6.25 1.52
CA GLU A 75 6.03 7.62 1.12
C GLU A 75 4.93 8.22 2.01
N VAL A 76 3.87 7.44 2.33
CA VAL A 76 2.82 7.87 3.27
C VAL A 76 3.40 8.15 4.66
N ARG A 77 4.31 7.30 5.15
CA ARG A 77 5.04 7.55 6.40
C ARG A 77 5.78 8.88 6.37
N THR A 78 6.49 9.18 5.29
CA THR A 78 7.22 10.46 5.16
C THR A 78 6.26 11.65 5.10
N LEU A 79 5.12 11.51 4.44
CA LEU A 79 4.11 12.56 4.33
C LEU A 79 3.47 12.92 5.69
N VAL A 80 3.15 11.90 6.47
CA VAL A 80 2.47 12.02 7.77
C VAL A 80 3.38 12.60 8.87
N GLY A 81 4.70 12.41 8.75
CA GLY A 81 5.66 12.93 9.73
C GLY A 81 5.64 12.21 11.08
N GLU A 82 6.26 12.83 12.09
CA GLU A 82 6.51 12.18 13.39
C GLU A 82 5.33 12.26 14.38
N ASN A 83 4.44 13.24 14.22
CA ASN A 83 3.30 13.48 15.11
C ASN A 83 1.97 13.42 14.33
N PRO A 84 1.54 12.21 13.92
CA PRO A 84 0.34 12.02 13.13
C PRO A 84 -0.93 12.41 13.90
N SER A 85 -1.88 13.01 13.20
CA SER A 85 -3.26 13.06 13.67
C SER A 85 -3.87 11.65 13.78
N ALA A 86 -5.06 11.54 14.36
CA ALA A 86 -5.76 10.25 14.47
C ALA A 86 -6.06 9.64 13.08
N LEU A 87 -6.43 10.48 12.10
CA LEU A 87 -6.71 10.03 10.74
C LEU A 87 -5.44 9.59 10.01
N GLU A 88 -4.35 10.33 10.18
CA GLU A 88 -3.06 9.98 9.60
C GLU A 88 -2.49 8.68 10.21
N SER A 89 -2.69 8.48 11.52
CA SER A 89 -2.36 7.22 12.21
C SER A 89 -3.18 6.06 11.66
N ALA A 90 -4.48 6.27 11.39
CA ALA A 90 -5.33 5.26 10.77
C ALA A 90 -4.84 4.93 9.34
N ALA A 91 -4.46 5.95 8.55
CA ALA A 91 -3.89 5.74 7.22
C ALA A 91 -2.60 4.91 7.26
N LEU A 92 -1.68 5.21 8.19
CA LEU A 92 -0.46 4.42 8.39
C LEU A 92 -0.76 2.98 8.80
N SER A 93 -1.73 2.78 9.70
CA SER A 93 -2.17 1.46 10.12
C SER A 93 -2.68 0.64 8.94
N SER A 94 -3.57 1.21 8.12
CA SER A 94 -4.05 0.56 6.89
C SER A 94 -2.92 0.28 5.88
N MET A 95 -1.92 1.16 5.77
CA MET A 95 -0.76 0.90 4.91
C MET A 95 0.14 -0.23 5.45
N LEU A 96 0.26 -0.38 6.76
CA LEU A 96 0.98 -1.51 7.39
C LEU A 96 0.24 -2.83 7.17
N SER A 97 -1.08 -2.84 7.36
CA SER A 97 -1.92 -4.00 7.10
C SER A 97 -1.82 -4.44 5.63
N SER A 98 -2.02 -3.53 4.68
CA SER A 98 -1.90 -3.84 3.25
C SER A 98 -0.50 -4.33 2.83
N THR A 99 0.57 -3.81 3.45
CA THR A 99 1.93 -4.31 3.23
C THR A 99 2.07 -5.75 3.72
N THR A 100 1.51 -6.06 4.88
CA THR A 100 1.50 -7.41 5.45
C THR A 100 0.69 -8.38 4.58
N GLU A 101 -0.49 -7.98 4.13
CA GLU A 101 -1.38 -8.80 3.31
C GLU A 101 -0.80 -9.07 1.93
N THR A 102 -0.18 -8.08 1.28
CA THR A 102 0.52 -8.34 0.01
C THR A 102 1.72 -9.26 0.16
N ALA A 103 2.45 -9.18 1.27
CA ALA A 103 3.52 -10.14 1.58
C ALA A 103 2.97 -11.56 1.84
N GLN A 104 1.85 -11.68 2.55
CA GLN A 104 1.16 -12.97 2.75
C GLN A 104 0.67 -13.56 1.42
N ALA A 105 0.15 -12.72 0.52
CA ALA A 105 -0.24 -13.15 -0.81
C ALA A 105 0.94 -13.75 -1.60
N VAL A 106 2.13 -13.12 -1.53
CA VAL A 106 3.36 -13.66 -2.13
C VAL A 106 3.66 -15.05 -1.61
N VAL A 107 3.64 -15.23 -0.28
CA VAL A 107 3.91 -16.53 0.35
C VAL A 107 2.89 -17.57 -0.09
N ALA A 108 1.60 -17.22 -0.12
CA ALA A 108 0.53 -18.11 -0.50
C ALA A 108 0.64 -18.56 -1.96
N PHE A 109 0.94 -17.65 -2.89
CA PHE A 109 1.17 -18.00 -4.30
C PHE A 109 2.46 -18.82 -4.48
N ALA A 110 3.54 -18.50 -3.76
CA ALA A 110 4.78 -19.27 -3.79
C ALA A 110 4.55 -20.72 -3.30
N GLN A 111 3.77 -20.90 -2.23
CA GLN A 111 3.38 -22.22 -1.73
C GLN A 111 2.57 -22.99 -2.77
N ALA A 112 1.59 -22.35 -3.42
CA ALA A 112 0.80 -22.98 -4.49
C ALA A 112 1.70 -23.39 -5.67
N ALA A 113 2.62 -22.53 -6.09
CA ALA A 113 3.58 -22.86 -7.14
C ALA A 113 4.52 -24.00 -6.75
N GLY A 114 5.00 -24.03 -5.50
CA GLY A 114 5.86 -25.09 -4.97
C GLY A 114 5.20 -26.46 -5.02
N VAL A 115 3.93 -26.57 -4.61
CA VAL A 115 3.16 -27.82 -4.71
C VAL A 115 3.07 -28.30 -6.15
N ALA A 116 2.82 -27.40 -7.11
CA ALA A 116 2.70 -27.74 -8.53
C ALA A 116 4.02 -28.16 -9.18
N VAL A 117 5.18 -27.72 -8.66
CA VAL A 117 6.51 -28.14 -9.15
C VAL A 117 6.89 -29.50 -8.56
N SER A 118 6.55 -29.76 -7.30
CA SER A 118 6.87 -31.02 -6.60
C SER A 118 6.06 -32.23 -7.09
N THR A 119 4.99 -32.02 -7.86
CA THR A 119 4.19 -33.08 -8.49
C THR A 119 4.34 -33.05 -10.01
N PRO A 120 5.41 -33.67 -10.56
CA PRO A 120 5.61 -33.75 -12.01
C PRO A 120 4.58 -34.70 -12.64
N GLY A 121 3.41 -34.18 -13.00
CA GLY A 121 2.31 -34.95 -13.59
C GLY A 121 1.02 -34.15 -13.73
N THR A 122 -0.04 -34.76 -14.26
CA THR A 122 -1.40 -34.24 -14.11
C THR A 122 -1.74 -34.28 -12.63
N ILE A 123 -1.86 -33.10 -11.99
CA ILE A 123 -2.41 -33.05 -10.64
C ILE A 123 -3.86 -33.51 -10.77
N GLU A 124 -4.18 -34.72 -10.31
CA GLU A 124 -5.56 -35.19 -10.27
C GLU A 124 -6.37 -34.21 -9.42
N LEU A 125 -7.52 -33.78 -9.96
CA LEU A 125 -8.35 -32.74 -9.31
C LEU A 125 -8.74 -33.10 -7.86
N GLU A 126 -8.70 -34.39 -7.51
CA GLU A 126 -9.12 -34.93 -6.22
C GLU A 126 -7.96 -35.13 -5.23
N SER A 127 -6.70 -34.97 -5.66
CA SER A 127 -5.55 -35.16 -4.77
C SER A 127 -5.55 -34.13 -3.62
N ALA A 128 -5.07 -34.54 -2.45
CA ALA A 128 -4.95 -33.64 -1.29
C ALA A 128 -4.04 -32.43 -1.62
N GLU A 129 -2.99 -32.65 -2.41
CA GLU A 129 -2.05 -31.64 -2.86
C GLU A 129 -2.72 -30.62 -3.81
N HIS A 130 -3.59 -31.09 -4.73
CA HIS A 130 -4.36 -30.20 -5.59
C HIS A 130 -5.24 -29.25 -4.78
N ARG A 131 -5.99 -29.81 -3.82
CA ARG A 131 -6.87 -29.05 -2.94
C ARG A 131 -6.09 -28.05 -2.09
N GLN A 132 -4.92 -28.46 -1.59
CA GLN A 132 -4.04 -27.58 -0.83
C GLN A 132 -3.53 -26.43 -1.71
N MET A 133 -3.04 -26.72 -2.91
CA MET A 133 -2.59 -25.72 -3.88
C MET A 133 -3.69 -24.70 -4.19
N LEU A 134 -4.90 -25.15 -4.51
CA LEU A 134 -6.05 -24.28 -4.78
C LEU A 134 -6.40 -23.40 -3.58
N THR A 135 -6.38 -23.98 -2.37
CA THR A 135 -6.65 -23.25 -1.13
C THR A 135 -5.62 -22.16 -0.88
N LYS A 136 -4.33 -22.46 -1.08
CA LYS A 136 -3.24 -21.49 -0.94
C LYS A 136 -3.35 -20.38 -1.99
N HIS A 137 -3.63 -20.74 -3.24
CA HIS A 137 -3.82 -19.75 -4.30
C HIS A 137 -5.03 -18.83 -4.02
N ALA A 138 -6.17 -19.38 -3.61
CA ALA A 138 -7.35 -18.60 -3.23
C ALA A 138 -7.08 -17.69 -2.01
N THR A 139 -6.28 -18.17 -1.06
CA THR A 139 -5.80 -17.36 0.08
C THR A 139 -5.01 -16.16 -0.42
N GLY A 140 -4.04 -16.37 -1.32
CA GLY A 140 -3.25 -15.26 -1.87
C GLY A 140 -4.09 -14.23 -2.61
N ARG A 141 -5.12 -14.65 -3.35
CA ARG A 141 -6.08 -13.73 -3.98
C ARG A 141 -6.85 -12.91 -2.95
N ARG A 142 -7.36 -13.56 -1.91
CA ARG A 142 -8.10 -12.89 -0.83
C ARG A 142 -7.23 -11.85 -0.14
N ASP A 143 -5.96 -12.17 0.11
CA ASP A 143 -5.04 -11.25 0.78
C ASP A 143 -4.69 -10.04 -0.12
N LEU A 144 -4.54 -10.23 -1.44
CA LEU A 144 -4.43 -9.08 -2.38
C LEU A 144 -5.69 -8.20 -2.37
N TRP A 145 -6.87 -8.81 -2.29
CA TRP A 145 -8.13 -8.07 -2.25
C TRP A 145 -8.26 -7.25 -0.96
N ARG A 146 -7.92 -7.84 0.20
CA ARG A 146 -7.90 -7.12 1.48
C ARG A 146 -6.92 -5.96 1.45
N ALA A 147 -5.73 -6.17 0.87
CA ALA A 147 -4.74 -5.10 0.76
C ALA A 147 -5.29 -3.91 -0.05
N ALA A 148 -6.10 -4.19 -1.07
CA ALA A 148 -6.78 -3.16 -1.84
C ALA A 148 -7.86 -2.41 -1.06
N VAL A 149 -8.56 -3.08 -0.14
CA VAL A 149 -9.54 -2.44 0.75
C VAL A 149 -8.82 -1.51 1.72
N ASP A 150 -7.73 -1.97 2.31
CA ASP A 150 -6.93 -1.20 3.26
C ASP A 150 -6.26 0.01 2.60
N ILE A 151 -5.69 -0.13 1.40
CA ILE A 151 -5.13 1.01 0.66
C ILE A 151 -6.21 2.04 0.32
N ALA A 152 -7.42 1.59 -0.03
CA ALA A 152 -8.53 2.51 -0.27
C ALA A 152 -8.99 3.21 1.02
N ALA A 153 -8.93 2.53 2.17
CA ALA A 153 -9.19 3.14 3.48
C ALA A 153 -8.12 4.19 3.82
N ALA A 154 -6.84 3.87 3.63
CA ALA A 154 -5.74 4.81 3.81
C ALA A 154 -5.93 6.08 2.94
N SER A 155 -6.31 5.90 1.67
CA SER A 155 -6.60 7.02 0.77
C SER A 155 -7.71 7.93 1.32
N ARG A 156 -8.81 7.36 1.82
CA ARG A 156 -9.92 8.14 2.41
C ARG A 156 -9.50 8.90 3.66
N CYS A 157 -8.75 8.26 4.57
CA CYS A 157 -8.26 8.91 5.78
C CYS A 157 -7.35 10.12 5.48
N LEU A 158 -6.61 10.08 4.38
CA LEU A 158 -5.80 11.21 3.91
C LEU A 158 -6.62 12.33 3.25
N VAL A 159 -7.82 12.03 2.72
CA VAL A 159 -8.75 13.03 2.12
C VAL A 159 -9.59 13.73 3.17
N GLU A 160 -10.06 12.99 4.16
CA GLU A 160 -10.94 13.50 5.21
C GLU A 160 -10.18 14.37 6.22
N HIS A 161 -8.88 14.63 6.01
CA HIS A 161 -8.06 15.48 6.85
C HIS A 161 -8.46 16.97 6.69
N PRO A 162 -9.05 17.60 7.72
CA PRO A 162 -9.45 19.01 7.65
C PRO A 162 -8.26 19.98 7.47
N ASP A 163 -7.01 19.53 7.71
CA ASP A 163 -5.81 20.37 7.55
C ASP A 163 -5.13 20.29 6.17
N ALA A 164 -5.67 19.54 5.20
CA ALA A 164 -5.16 19.61 3.82
C ALA A 164 -5.34 21.02 3.18
N GLN A 165 -6.14 21.89 3.82
CA GLN A 165 -6.30 23.30 3.46
C GLN A 165 -5.54 24.29 4.37
N ARG A 166 -4.74 23.83 5.35
CA ARG A 166 -4.06 24.68 6.34
C ARG A 166 -2.54 24.79 6.17
N PHE A 167 -2.09 24.87 4.92
CA PHE A 167 -0.75 25.37 4.62
C PHE A 167 -0.78 26.42 3.52
N PRO A 168 -0.67 27.70 3.91
CA PRO A 168 0.26 28.59 3.26
C PRO A 168 1.43 28.86 4.22
N ALA A 169 2.63 28.56 3.74
CA ALA A 169 3.85 29.11 4.28
C ALA A 169 3.76 30.65 4.27
N SER A 170 3.82 31.29 5.44
CA SER A 170 4.56 32.53 5.74
C SER A 170 4.08 33.13 7.07
N MET A 171 5.05 33.33 7.97
CA MET A 171 4.92 33.86 9.34
C MET A 171 4.50 35.35 9.39
N PRO A 172 4.39 35.96 10.59
CA PRO A 172 5.60 36.61 11.08
C PRO A 172 5.99 36.24 12.52
N VAL A 173 7.30 36.13 12.66
CA VAL A 173 8.09 36.19 13.89
C VAL A 173 7.63 37.36 14.76
N LEU A 174 7.38 37.11 16.04
CA LEU A 174 7.56 38.12 17.08
C LEU A 174 8.76 37.71 17.94
N ALA A 175 9.82 38.49 17.78
CA ALA A 175 11.03 38.46 18.60
C ALA A 175 10.70 38.73 20.09
N PRO A 176 11.54 38.27 21.02
CA PRO A 176 11.25 38.32 22.45
C PRO A 176 11.48 39.73 23.02
N PRO A 177 10.71 40.19 24.02
CA PRO A 177 11.17 41.29 24.84
C PRO A 177 12.29 40.77 25.76
N ASN A 178 13.44 41.41 25.57
CA ASN A 178 14.70 41.25 26.28
C ASN A 178 14.58 41.20 27.81
N SER A 179 15.47 40.40 28.36
CA SER A 179 16.05 40.42 29.71
C SER A 179 16.35 41.84 30.22
N ALA A 180 16.05 42.11 31.50
CA ALA A 180 17.03 42.41 32.56
C ALA A 180 16.48 43.29 33.70
N GLN A 181 17.09 43.09 34.88
CA GLN A 181 17.18 43.95 36.08
C GLN A 181 16.15 43.68 37.18
N HIS A 182 16.50 42.93 38.23
CA HIS A 182 17.25 43.35 39.44
C HIS A 182 16.48 44.28 40.40
N SER A 183 16.25 43.75 41.61
CA SER A 183 16.48 44.41 42.93
C SER A 183 15.85 45.78 43.24
N ARG A 184 14.87 45.81 44.16
CA ARG A 184 14.91 46.41 45.54
C ARG A 184 13.53 46.83 46.06
N LYS A 185 13.35 46.69 47.39
CA LYS A 185 12.22 47.19 48.23
C LYS A 185 12.02 48.71 48.14
N PRO A 186 10.87 49.22 48.63
CA PRO A 186 10.90 49.90 49.94
C PRO A 186 9.74 49.54 50.89
N ARG A 187 9.96 49.85 52.18
CA ARG A 187 9.04 49.80 53.33
C ARG A 187 7.90 50.83 53.19
N PRO A 188 6.79 50.61 53.92
CA PRO A 188 6.49 51.48 55.07
C PRO A 188 6.83 50.83 56.42
#